data_AF-A0A0M8RNZ0-F1
#
_entry.id   AF-A0A0M8RNZ0-F1
#
_cell.length_a   1.000
_cell.length_b   1.000
_cell.length_c   1.000
_cell.angle_alpha   90.00
_cell.angle_beta   90.00
_cell.angle_gamma   90.00
#
_symmetry.space_group_name_H-M   'P 1'
#
loop_
_entity.id
_entity.type
_entity.pdbx_description
1 polymer ?
#
loop_
_entity_poly.entity_id
_entity_poly.type
_entity_poly.pdbx_seq_one_letter_code
_entity_poly.pdbx_strand_id
1 'polypeptide(L)'
;MRPAPGEVLHFSEDPTITRFVPHVARTARQSEAYVWAVDGGRAPDYWFPRQCPRAMAWTVPGTTAADRARILGPGGGERVHAIEYDWLDRLRTTELFAYRLPAAAFRPFGDPVPSAVVATEPVVPLGPPEPVGDLLKLHRDAGIQLRVLDNLWGFWDGVITSTLGFSGIRLRNAKPAREPGPEQPVRTAPSPVLRKPVRRRLTPPPA
;
A
#
# COMPACT_ATOMS: atom_id res chain seq x y z
N MET A 1 -12.00 -9.82 0.54
CA MET A 1 -13.10 -8.84 0.56
C MET A 1 -13.04 -7.92 -0.66
N ARG A 2 -13.99 -8.08 -1.59
CA ARG A 2 -14.16 -7.28 -2.82
C ARG A 2 -15.67 -7.04 -3.03
N PRO A 3 -16.07 -5.91 -3.66
CA PRO A 3 -17.46 -5.71 -4.04
C PRO A 3 -17.88 -6.73 -5.11
N ALA A 4 -19.15 -7.14 -5.08
CA ALA A 4 -19.78 -7.82 -6.21
C ALA A 4 -20.15 -6.80 -7.31
N PRO A 5 -20.55 -7.25 -8.51
CA PRO A 5 -21.08 -6.35 -9.53
C PRO A 5 -22.24 -5.50 -8.99
N GLY A 6 -22.20 -4.19 -9.24
CA GLY A 6 -23.21 -3.25 -8.74
C GLY A 6 -22.99 -2.77 -7.30
N GLU A 7 -21.88 -3.15 -6.66
CA GLU A 7 -21.54 -2.75 -5.29
C GLU A 7 -20.27 -1.89 -5.23
N VAL A 8 -20.20 -1.06 -4.20
CA VAL A 8 -18.98 -0.40 -3.72
C VAL A 8 -18.85 -0.65 -2.22
N LEU A 9 -17.65 -0.57 -1.68
CA LEU A 9 -17.39 -0.91 -0.28
C LEU A 9 -17.07 0.33 0.56
N HIS A 10 -17.59 0.36 1.77
CA HIS A 10 -17.08 1.20 2.85
C HIS A 10 -16.47 0.31 3.93
N PHE A 11 -15.32 0.71 4.48
CA PHE A 11 -14.65 -0.04 5.55
C PHE A 11 -14.63 0.76 6.84
N SER A 12 -15.04 0.14 7.94
CA SER A 12 -15.12 0.77 9.26
C SER A 12 -14.78 -0.22 10.38
N GLU A 13 -14.29 0.30 11.50
CA GLU A 13 -14.14 -0.45 12.77
C GLU A 13 -15.43 -0.36 13.63
N ASP A 14 -16.38 0.49 13.23
CA ASP A 14 -17.71 0.59 13.84
C ASP A 14 -18.69 -0.31 13.07
N PRO A 15 -19.22 -1.40 13.67
CA PRO A 15 -20.19 -2.30 13.06
C PRO A 15 -21.64 -1.82 13.19
N THR A 16 -21.89 -0.67 13.82
CA THR A 16 -23.24 -0.21 14.16
C THR A 16 -23.86 0.74 13.14
N ILE A 17 -23.11 1.10 12.09
CA ILE A 17 -23.57 2.06 11.08
C ILE A 17 -24.72 1.45 10.27
N THR A 18 -25.93 1.98 10.45
CA THR A 18 -27.13 1.56 9.71
C THR A 18 -27.45 2.47 8.52
N ARG A 19 -26.88 3.68 8.50
CA ARG A 19 -27.07 4.68 7.45
C ARG A 19 -25.85 5.58 7.33
N PHE A 20 -25.35 5.73 6.11
CA PHE A 20 -24.29 6.67 5.80
C PHE A 20 -24.91 8.00 5.39
N VAL A 21 -24.61 9.06 6.14
CA VAL A 21 -25.03 10.43 5.81
C VAL A 21 -23.81 11.18 5.28
N PRO A 22 -23.95 11.96 4.20
CA PRO A 22 -22.88 12.81 3.72
C PRO A 22 -22.36 13.68 4.85
N HIS A 23 -21.06 13.64 5.08
CA HIS A 23 -20.41 14.50 6.05
C HIS A 23 -19.12 15.06 5.45
N VAL A 24 -18.75 16.25 5.90
CA VAL A 24 -17.44 16.80 5.58
C VAL A 24 -16.43 15.99 6.39
N ALA A 25 -15.69 15.10 5.70
CA ALA A 25 -14.67 14.32 6.38
C ALA A 25 -13.63 15.29 6.97
N ARG A 26 -13.22 15.08 8.22
CA ARG A 26 -12.19 15.91 8.90
C ARG A 26 -10.84 15.99 8.15
N THR A 27 -10.64 15.14 7.15
CA THR A 27 -9.44 15.13 6.28
C THR A 27 -9.71 15.54 4.84
N ALA A 28 -10.94 15.93 4.50
CA ALA A 28 -11.25 16.47 3.19
C ALA A 28 -10.62 17.85 3.04
N ARG A 29 -9.96 18.09 1.91
CA ARG A 29 -9.56 19.44 1.48
C ARG A 29 -10.73 20.21 0.86
N GLN A 30 -11.87 19.54 0.66
CA GLN A 30 -13.07 20.08 0.02
C GLN A 30 -14.16 20.32 1.07
N SER A 31 -14.96 21.35 0.83
CA SER A 31 -16.05 21.80 1.71
C SER A 31 -17.31 20.93 1.64
N GLU A 32 -17.43 20.08 0.62
CA GLU A 32 -18.63 19.31 0.37
C GLU A 32 -18.71 18.04 1.23
N ALA A 33 -19.93 17.73 1.65
CA ALA A 33 -20.24 16.56 2.45
C ALA A 33 -20.47 15.37 1.53
N TYR A 34 -19.79 14.25 1.79
CA TYR A 34 -19.91 13.04 0.96
C TYR A 34 -20.03 11.78 1.82
N VAL A 35 -20.72 10.78 1.27
CA VAL A 35 -20.52 9.38 1.66
C VAL A 35 -19.39 8.83 0.80
N TRP A 36 -18.36 8.27 1.45
CA TRP A 36 -17.17 7.75 0.79
C TRP A 36 -17.23 6.23 0.68
N ALA A 37 -16.92 5.71 -0.50
CA ALA A 37 -16.73 4.29 -0.73
C ALA A 37 -15.58 4.04 -1.72
N VAL A 38 -15.27 2.76 -1.95
CA VAL A 38 -14.22 2.32 -2.87
C VAL A 38 -14.66 1.16 -3.73
N ASP A 39 -14.11 1.12 -4.94
CA ASP A 39 -14.23 -0.01 -5.85
C ASP A 39 -13.31 -1.18 -5.44
N GLY A 40 -13.34 -2.26 -6.24
CA GLY A 40 -12.52 -3.45 -5.98
C GLY A 40 -11.01 -3.21 -6.11
N GLY A 41 -10.58 -2.28 -6.96
CA GLY A 41 -9.16 -1.94 -7.13
C GLY A 41 -8.60 -1.15 -5.96
N ARG A 42 -9.44 -0.32 -5.33
CA ARG A 42 -9.11 0.53 -4.18
C ARG A 42 -9.41 -0.11 -2.83
N ALA A 43 -10.26 -1.14 -2.78
CA ALA A 43 -10.55 -1.89 -1.56
C ALA A 43 -9.31 -2.32 -0.74
N PRO A 44 -8.18 -2.77 -1.32
CA PRO A 44 -6.98 -3.11 -0.55
C PRO A 44 -6.40 -1.96 0.26
N ASP A 45 -6.59 -0.71 -0.18
CA ASP A 45 -6.07 0.47 0.51
C ASP A 45 -6.67 0.62 1.92
N TYR A 46 -7.80 -0.07 2.17
CA TYR A 46 -8.61 0.02 3.38
C TYR A 46 -8.57 -1.24 4.24
N TRP A 47 -7.77 -2.25 3.90
CA TRP A 47 -7.55 -3.45 4.72
C TRP A 47 -6.59 -3.21 5.89
N PHE A 48 -6.80 -2.12 6.63
CA PHE A 48 -5.96 -1.70 7.74
C PHE A 48 -6.81 -1.00 8.80
N PRO A 49 -6.34 -0.95 10.05
CA PRO A 49 -6.91 -0.05 11.05
C PRO A 49 -7.03 1.36 10.51
N ARG A 50 -8.11 2.06 10.86
CA ARG A 50 -8.49 3.34 10.26
C ARG A 50 -7.40 4.39 10.37
N GLN A 51 -6.68 4.40 11.49
CA GLN A 51 -5.61 5.36 11.77
C GLN A 51 -4.22 4.88 11.34
N CYS A 52 -4.10 3.67 10.81
CA CYS A 52 -2.81 3.15 10.34
C CYS A 52 -2.28 4.02 9.19
N PRO A 53 -1.09 4.65 9.34
CA PRO A 53 -0.37 5.24 8.23
C PRO A 53 0.05 4.12 7.30
N ARG A 54 -0.16 4.31 6.00
CA ARG A 54 0.16 3.31 5.00
C ARG A 54 0.61 3.98 3.71
N ALA A 55 1.74 3.50 3.19
CA ALA A 55 2.29 3.90 1.91
C ALA A 55 2.10 2.75 0.93
N MET A 56 1.57 3.03 -0.25
CA MET A 56 1.14 1.98 -1.18
C MET A 56 1.58 2.36 -2.59
N ALA A 57 2.05 1.36 -3.33
CA ALA A 57 2.46 1.51 -4.72
C ALA A 57 2.06 0.28 -5.53
N TRP A 58 1.76 0.48 -6.82
CA TRP A 58 1.42 -0.57 -7.77
C TRP A 58 1.81 -0.18 -9.19
N THR A 59 1.97 -1.17 -10.05
CA THR A 59 2.28 -0.91 -11.45
C THR A 59 1.09 -0.34 -12.20
N VAL A 60 1.38 0.56 -13.12
CA VAL A 60 0.44 1.19 -14.04
C VAL A 60 1.02 1.14 -15.46
N PRO A 61 0.21 1.35 -16.51
CA PRO A 61 0.76 1.58 -17.84
C PRO A 61 1.81 2.69 -17.80
N GLY A 62 3.04 2.39 -18.25
CA GLY A 62 4.18 3.32 -18.22
C GLY A 62 5.12 3.16 -17.02
N THR A 63 4.84 2.29 -16.05
CA THR A 63 5.81 1.96 -15.00
C THR A 63 7.08 1.36 -15.60
N THR A 64 8.24 1.93 -15.25
CA THR A 64 9.54 1.45 -15.74
C THR A 64 10.02 0.21 -14.99
N ALA A 65 10.81 -0.63 -15.66
CA ALA A 65 11.43 -1.78 -15.01
C ALA A 65 12.36 -1.38 -13.85
N ALA A 66 13.06 -0.24 -13.98
CA ALA A 66 13.94 0.29 -12.95
C ALA A 66 13.16 0.67 -11.68
N ASP A 67 12.05 1.40 -11.81
CA ASP A 67 11.23 1.77 -10.66
C ASP A 67 10.51 0.57 -10.07
N ARG A 68 10.01 -0.36 -10.90
CA ARG A 68 9.45 -1.63 -10.43
C ARG A 68 10.45 -2.38 -9.55
N ALA A 69 11.70 -2.53 -10.02
CA ALA A 69 12.75 -3.21 -9.26
C ALA A 69 13.14 -2.44 -7.99
N ARG A 70 13.22 -1.11 -8.05
CA ARG A 70 13.59 -0.25 -6.92
C ARG A 70 12.53 -0.22 -5.81
N ILE A 71 11.24 -0.14 -6.19
CA ILE A 71 10.13 0.04 -5.24
C ILE A 71 9.48 -1.28 -4.86
N LEU A 72 9.05 -2.09 -5.83
CA LEU A 72 8.37 -3.37 -5.56
C LEU A 72 9.37 -4.49 -5.25
N GLY A 73 10.57 -4.44 -5.81
CA GLY A 73 11.63 -5.39 -5.50
C GLY A 73 11.30 -6.83 -5.90
N PRO A 74 12.21 -7.77 -5.60
CA PRO A 74 11.96 -9.20 -5.79
C PRO A 74 10.96 -9.75 -4.75
N GLY A 75 10.36 -10.91 -5.06
CA GLY A 75 9.50 -11.64 -4.11
C GLY A 75 8.12 -11.01 -3.88
N GLY A 76 7.74 -10.01 -4.67
CA GLY A 76 6.41 -9.38 -4.65
C GLY A 76 5.70 -9.47 -6.00
N GLY A 77 4.37 -9.30 -5.97
CA GLY A 77 3.56 -9.10 -7.16
C GLY A 77 3.61 -7.66 -7.67
N GLU A 78 2.52 -7.23 -8.30
CA GLU A 78 2.41 -5.91 -8.94
C GLU A 78 1.99 -4.78 -7.98
N ARG A 79 1.91 -5.06 -6.67
CA ARG A 79 1.48 -4.12 -5.64
C ARG A 79 2.16 -4.38 -4.30
N VAL A 80 2.53 -3.30 -3.63
CA VAL A 80 3.09 -3.30 -2.28
C VAL A 80 2.34 -2.32 -1.39
N HIS A 81 2.07 -2.74 -0.17
CA HIS A 81 1.64 -1.88 0.92
C HIS A 81 2.72 -1.90 2.00
N ALA A 82 3.00 -0.76 2.60
CA ALA A 82 3.95 -0.62 3.69
C ALA A 82 3.29 0.08 4.89
N ILE A 83 3.55 -0.46 6.07
CA ILE A 83 3.18 0.12 7.37
C ILE A 83 4.41 0.14 8.29
N GLU A 84 4.30 0.76 9.45
CA GLU A 84 5.35 0.74 10.48
C GLU A 84 5.16 -0.41 11.48
N TYR A 85 6.24 -0.91 12.10
CA TYR A 85 6.18 -2.00 13.09
C TYR A 85 5.18 -1.76 14.21
N ASP A 86 5.07 -0.53 14.70
CA ASP A 86 4.15 -0.14 15.78
C ASP A 86 2.66 -0.38 15.44
N TRP A 87 2.34 -0.59 14.16
CA TRP A 87 1.00 -0.90 13.68
C TRP A 87 0.74 -2.38 13.41
N LEU A 88 1.77 -3.25 13.46
CA LEU A 88 1.63 -4.66 13.10
C LEU A 88 0.66 -5.41 14.01
N ASP A 89 0.78 -5.22 15.33
CA ASP A 89 -0.13 -5.89 16.27
C ASP A 89 -1.56 -5.40 16.09
N ARG A 90 -1.76 -4.10 15.90
CA ARG A 90 -3.08 -3.54 15.60
C ARG A 90 -3.66 -4.08 14.29
N LEU A 91 -2.84 -4.21 13.25
CA LEU A 91 -3.28 -4.83 11.99
C LEU A 91 -3.78 -6.27 12.18
N ARG A 92 -3.16 -7.02 13.10
CA ARG A 92 -3.53 -8.42 13.39
C ARG A 92 -4.79 -8.55 14.24
N THR A 93 -5.05 -7.58 15.12
CA THR A 93 -6.12 -7.70 16.12
C THR A 93 -7.33 -6.81 15.86
N THR A 94 -7.24 -5.80 14.98
CA THR A 94 -8.37 -4.92 14.68
C THR A 94 -9.48 -5.69 13.96
N GLU A 95 -10.68 -5.61 14.51
CA GLU A 95 -11.90 -6.03 13.84
C GLU A 95 -12.32 -4.97 12.82
N LEU A 96 -12.20 -5.31 11.55
CA LEU A 96 -12.59 -4.45 10.44
C LEU A 96 -13.84 -5.01 9.78
N PHE A 97 -14.79 -4.14 9.46
CA PHE A 97 -16.03 -4.48 8.80
C PHE A 97 -16.11 -3.84 7.41
N ALA A 98 -16.70 -4.57 6.46
CA ALA A 98 -17.05 -4.07 5.14
C ALA A 98 -18.56 -3.89 5.02
N TYR A 99 -18.97 -2.70 4.60
CA TYR A 99 -20.33 -2.35 4.25
C TYR A 99 -20.46 -2.36 2.73
N ARG A 100 -21.40 -3.16 2.21
CA ARG A 100 -21.76 -3.18 0.80
C ARG A 100 -22.78 -2.09 0.53
N LEU A 101 -22.46 -1.17 -0.37
CA LEU A 101 -23.30 -0.04 -0.73
C LEU A 101 -23.70 -0.13 -2.22
N PRO A 102 -24.91 0.33 -2.60
CA PRO A 102 -25.36 0.29 -4.00
C PRO A 102 -24.53 1.25 -4.86
N ALA A 103 -23.79 0.72 -5.84
CA ALA A 103 -22.89 1.51 -6.69
C ALA A 103 -23.61 2.61 -7.48
N ALA A 104 -24.89 2.44 -7.79
CA ALA A 104 -25.69 3.40 -8.56
C ALA A 104 -25.76 4.80 -7.92
N ALA A 105 -25.65 4.90 -6.59
CA ALA A 105 -25.65 6.17 -5.87
C ALA A 105 -24.29 6.91 -5.93
N PHE A 106 -23.22 6.25 -6.39
CA PHE A 106 -21.86 6.76 -6.31
C PHE A 106 -21.32 7.24 -7.65
N ARG A 107 -20.44 8.24 -7.61
CA ARG A 107 -19.70 8.76 -8.77
C ARG A 107 -18.20 8.75 -8.49
N PRO A 108 -17.34 8.51 -9.50
CA PRO A 108 -15.89 8.57 -9.33
C PRO A 108 -15.43 9.92 -8.77
N PHE A 109 -14.42 9.88 -7.92
CA PHE A 109 -13.86 11.07 -7.27
C PHE A 109 -12.33 11.04 -7.24
N GLY A 110 -11.75 12.18 -7.61
CA GLY A 110 -10.30 12.40 -7.69
C GLY A 110 -9.80 12.51 -9.12
N ASP A 111 -8.91 13.46 -9.35
CA ASP A 111 -8.27 13.73 -10.63
C ASP A 111 -6.75 13.53 -10.54
N PRO A 112 -6.07 13.14 -11.64
CA PRO A 112 -6.61 12.73 -12.94
C PRO A 112 -7.11 11.28 -12.98
N VAL A 113 -6.87 10.49 -11.93
CA VAL A 113 -7.34 9.11 -11.79
C VAL A 113 -8.15 9.01 -10.51
N PRO A 114 -9.41 8.55 -10.57
CA PRO A 114 -10.24 8.39 -9.39
C PRO A 114 -9.58 7.50 -8.33
N SER A 115 -9.60 7.98 -7.09
CA SER A 115 -9.05 7.27 -5.93
C SER A 115 -10.14 6.77 -4.98
N ALA A 116 -11.37 7.25 -5.17
CA ALA A 116 -12.55 6.86 -4.42
C ALA A 116 -13.81 7.04 -5.29
N VAL A 117 -14.95 6.63 -4.74
CA VAL A 117 -16.26 6.99 -5.26
C VAL A 117 -17.06 7.66 -4.15
N VAL A 118 -17.87 8.67 -4.51
CA VAL A 118 -18.65 9.46 -3.55
C VAL A 118 -20.13 9.51 -3.90
N ALA A 119 -20.98 9.58 -2.88
CA ALA A 119 -22.39 9.94 -3.01
C ALA A 119 -22.66 11.24 -2.24
N THR A 120 -23.50 12.10 -2.80
CA THR A 120 -23.94 13.37 -2.19
C THR A 120 -25.24 13.24 -1.41
N GLU A 121 -25.87 12.07 -1.46
CA GLU A 121 -27.10 11.74 -0.74
C GLU A 121 -26.86 10.65 0.33
N PRO A 122 -27.73 10.53 1.33
CA PRO A 122 -27.64 9.44 2.30
C PRO A 122 -27.80 8.06 1.64
N VAL A 123 -26.97 7.11 2.06
CA VAL A 123 -26.94 5.75 1.52
C VAL A 123 -27.20 4.74 2.63
N VAL A 124 -28.12 3.81 2.38
CA VAL A 124 -28.38 2.66 3.25
C VAL A 124 -27.58 1.46 2.71
N PRO A 125 -26.85 0.72 3.57
CA PRO A 125 -26.16 -0.50 3.16
C PRO A 125 -27.11 -1.56 2.61
N LEU A 126 -26.61 -2.38 1.69
CA LEU A 126 -27.35 -3.51 1.10
C LEU A 126 -27.63 -4.64 2.09
N GLY A 127 -26.91 -4.67 3.21
CA GLY A 127 -27.04 -5.66 4.26
C GLY A 127 -26.25 -5.27 5.51
N PRO A 128 -26.22 -6.15 6.53
CA PRO A 128 -25.39 -5.94 7.71
C PRO A 128 -23.90 -5.91 7.34
N PRO A 129 -23.05 -5.23 8.13
CA PRO A 129 -21.61 -5.26 7.91
C PRO A 129 -21.04 -6.66 8.01
N GLU A 130 -20.12 -6.98 7.09
CA GLU A 130 -19.42 -8.26 7.06
C GLU A 130 -18.03 -8.10 7.70
N PRO A 131 -17.62 -8.97 8.65
CA PRO A 131 -16.24 -9.01 9.11
C PRO A 131 -15.30 -9.26 7.93
N VAL A 132 -14.25 -8.44 7.80
CA VAL A 132 -13.24 -8.60 6.75
C VAL A 132 -12.36 -9.83 7.00
N GLY A 133 -12.19 -10.21 8.27
CA GLY A 133 -11.38 -11.34 8.71
C GLY A 133 -9.88 -11.00 8.81
N ASP A 134 -9.03 -12.00 8.58
CA ASP A 134 -7.57 -11.87 8.67
C ASP A 134 -7.02 -10.95 7.57
N LEU A 135 -6.61 -9.74 7.96
CA LEU A 135 -6.08 -8.73 7.05
C LEU A 135 -4.74 -9.14 6.43
N LEU A 136 -3.89 -9.89 7.14
CA LEU A 136 -2.62 -10.38 6.59
C LEU A 136 -2.86 -11.45 5.52
N LYS A 137 -3.74 -12.41 5.82
CA LYS A 137 -4.15 -13.42 4.87
C LYS A 137 -4.77 -12.78 3.64
N LEU A 138 -5.59 -11.75 3.81
CA LEU A 138 -6.25 -11.08 2.71
C LEU A 138 -5.27 -10.37 1.75
N HIS A 139 -4.19 -9.77 2.28
CA HIS A 139 -3.10 -9.25 1.46
C HIS A 139 -2.37 -10.35 0.71
N ARG A 140 -2.03 -11.45 1.40
CA ARG A 140 -1.34 -12.61 0.82
C ARG A 140 -2.14 -13.24 -0.31
N ASP A 141 -3.42 -13.52 -0.09
CA ASP A 141 -4.32 -14.13 -1.08
C ASP A 141 -4.49 -13.22 -2.31
N ALA A 142 -4.41 -11.90 -2.13
CA ALA A 142 -4.47 -10.92 -3.21
C ALA A 142 -3.12 -10.72 -3.94
N GLY A 143 -2.06 -11.44 -3.55
CA GLY A 143 -0.71 -11.26 -4.11
C GLY A 143 -0.09 -9.89 -3.80
N ILE A 144 -0.59 -9.20 -2.76
CA ILE A 144 -0.10 -7.88 -2.35
C ILE A 144 0.99 -8.10 -1.31
N GLN A 145 2.18 -7.59 -1.61
CA GLN A 145 3.27 -7.60 -0.63
C GLN A 145 2.94 -6.61 0.49
N LEU A 146 2.95 -7.09 1.74
CA LEU A 146 2.85 -6.22 2.91
C LEU A 146 4.24 -6.12 3.57
N ARG A 147 4.79 -4.91 3.62
CA ARG A 147 6.04 -4.59 4.29
C ARG A 147 5.77 -3.93 5.64
N VAL A 148 6.56 -4.33 6.62
CA VAL A 148 6.58 -3.70 7.93
C VAL A 148 7.95 -3.07 8.11
N LEU A 149 7.98 -1.75 8.28
CA LEU A 149 9.20 -0.95 8.28
C LEU A 149 9.39 -0.26 9.63
N ASP A 150 10.61 0.16 9.95
CA ASP A 150 10.87 0.99 11.13
C ASP A 150 10.29 2.40 10.99
N ASN A 151 10.28 2.92 9.75
CA ASN A 151 9.84 4.26 9.39
C ASN A 151 9.41 4.28 7.91
N LEU A 152 8.31 4.97 7.59
CA LEU A 152 7.76 4.98 6.23
C LEU A 152 8.45 5.94 5.26
N TRP A 153 9.09 7.01 5.73
CA TRP A 153 9.44 8.16 4.88
C TRP A 153 10.45 7.81 3.79
N GLY A 154 11.51 7.05 4.11
CA GLY A 154 12.48 6.63 3.08
C GLY A 154 11.85 5.78 1.96
N PHE A 155 10.85 4.96 2.29
CA PHE A 155 10.10 4.21 1.28
C PHE A 155 9.15 5.15 0.51
N TRP A 156 8.44 6.03 1.20
CA TRP A 156 7.47 6.96 0.61
C TRP A 156 8.13 7.95 -0.35
N ASP A 157 9.27 8.53 0.02
CA ASP A 157 10.04 9.46 -0.82
C ASP A 157 10.45 8.77 -2.13
N GLY A 158 10.89 7.51 -2.05
CA GLY A 158 11.19 6.72 -3.24
C GLY A 158 9.98 6.45 -4.13
N VAL A 159 8.81 6.20 -3.53
CA VAL A 159 7.55 5.94 -4.23
C VAL A 159 7.07 7.18 -4.99
N ILE A 160 7.03 8.35 -4.36
CA ILE A 160 6.46 9.56 -4.97
C ILE A 160 7.32 10.14 -6.11
N THR A 161 8.59 9.77 -6.19
CA THR A 161 9.48 10.14 -7.30
C THR A 161 9.62 9.02 -8.35
N SER A 162 8.73 8.02 -8.32
CA SER A 162 8.75 6.89 -9.26
C SER A 162 7.67 7.01 -10.35
N THR A 163 7.73 6.10 -11.32
CA THR A 163 6.70 5.90 -12.35
C THR A 163 5.57 4.92 -11.95
N LEU A 164 5.48 4.55 -10.66
CA LEU A 164 4.37 3.73 -10.16
C LEU A 164 3.14 4.58 -9.85
N GLY A 165 1.96 3.95 -9.92
CA GLY A 165 0.79 4.49 -9.24
C GLY A 165 0.97 4.34 -7.73
N PHE A 166 0.52 5.33 -6.96
CA PHE A 166 0.69 5.30 -5.51
C PHE A 166 -0.46 5.95 -4.75
N SER A 167 -0.55 5.63 -3.47
CA SER A 167 -1.44 6.30 -2.52
C SER A 167 -0.83 6.27 -1.13
N GLY A 168 -0.99 7.40 -0.41
CA GLY A 168 -0.55 7.57 0.97
C GLY A 168 -1.75 7.92 1.83
N ILE A 169 -2.12 7.02 2.74
CA ILE A 169 -3.28 7.23 3.62
C ILE A 169 -2.80 7.41 5.05
N ARG A 170 -3.27 8.48 5.70
CA ARG A 170 -2.96 8.82 7.11
C ARG A 170 -1.46 8.92 7.40
N LEU A 171 -0.62 9.27 6.41
CA LEU A 171 0.83 9.39 6.59
C LEU A 171 1.25 10.36 7.70
N ARG A 172 0.42 11.35 8.04
CA ARG A 172 0.63 12.22 9.22
C ARG A 172 0.67 11.48 10.56
N ASN A 173 0.17 10.23 10.62
CA ASN A 173 0.21 9.36 11.80
C ASN A 173 1.46 8.46 11.80
N ALA A 174 2.31 8.53 10.77
CA ALA A 174 3.60 7.85 10.75
C ALA A 174 4.54 8.47 11.79
N LYS A 175 5.58 7.73 12.18
CA LYS A 175 6.70 8.30 12.95
C LYS A 175 7.26 9.52 12.22
N PRO A 176 7.84 10.51 12.93
CA PRO A 176 8.53 11.63 12.29
C PRO A 176 9.56 11.14 11.27
N ALA A 177 9.78 11.92 10.22
CA ALA A 177 10.91 11.67 9.32
C ALA A 177 12.19 11.63 10.16
N ARG A 178 13.01 10.60 9.96
CA ARG A 178 14.35 10.61 10.54
C ARG A 178 15.10 11.76 9.88
N GLU A 179 15.73 12.61 10.67
CA GLU A 179 16.76 13.49 10.13
C GLU A 179 17.78 12.60 9.39
N PRO A 180 18.31 13.06 8.23
CA PRO A 180 19.38 12.32 7.58
C PRO A 180 20.50 12.18 8.61
N GLY A 181 20.69 10.96 9.10
CA GLY A 181 21.85 10.64 9.91
C GLY A 181 23.11 10.94 9.10
N PRO A 182 24.26 11.18 9.75
CA PRO A 182 25.50 11.39 9.03
C PRO A 182 25.69 10.27 8.01
N GLU A 183 25.84 10.66 6.75
CA GLU A 183 25.94 9.78 5.59
C GLU A 183 26.96 8.69 5.91
N GLN A 184 26.51 7.44 6.07
CA GLN A 184 27.46 6.35 6.26
C GLN A 184 28.24 6.22 4.96
N PRO A 185 29.58 6.32 4.98
CA PRO A 185 30.37 6.25 3.78
C PRO A 185 30.03 4.95 3.04
N VAL A 186 29.64 5.09 1.78
CA VAL A 186 29.43 3.98 0.86
C VAL A 186 30.63 3.04 1.00
N ARG A 187 30.39 1.82 1.49
CA ARG A 187 31.40 0.76 1.45
C ARG A 187 31.68 0.49 -0.02
N THR A 188 32.75 1.08 -0.53
CA THR A 188 33.33 0.73 -1.82
C THR A 188 33.54 -0.78 -1.84
N ALA A 189 33.00 -1.44 -2.87
CA ALA A 189 33.25 -2.85 -3.09
C ALA A 189 34.78 -3.09 -3.09
N PRO A 190 35.29 -4.14 -2.44
CA PRO A 190 36.71 -4.43 -2.49
C PRO A 190 37.11 -4.63 -3.96
N SER A 191 38.16 -3.93 -4.39
CA SER A 191 38.73 -4.07 -5.72
C SER A 191 38.97 -5.55 -6.04
N PRO A 192 38.69 -6.01 -7.26
CA PRO A 192 38.95 -7.41 -7.62
C PRO A 192 40.45 -7.68 -7.48
N VAL A 193 40.80 -8.55 -6.55
CA VAL A 193 42.18 -9.01 -6.37
C VAL A 193 42.58 -9.75 -7.65
N LEU A 194 43.49 -9.14 -8.42
CA LEU A 194 44.09 -9.76 -9.60
C LEU A 194 44.80 -11.04 -9.13
N ARG A 195 44.20 -12.21 -9.41
CA ARG A 195 44.87 -13.49 -9.17
C ARG A 195 46.10 -13.55 -10.06
N LYS A 196 47.29 -13.55 -9.46
CA LYS A 196 48.56 -13.79 -10.19
C LYS A 196 48.46 -15.14 -10.92
N PRO A 197 48.90 -15.24 -12.18
CA PRO A 197 48.87 -16.50 -12.91
C PRO A 197 49.80 -17.52 -12.24
N VAL A 198 49.24 -18.68 -11.90
CA VAL A 198 49.99 -19.84 -11.41
C VAL A 198 50.88 -20.32 -12.55
N ARG A 199 52.20 -20.24 -12.38
CA ARG A 199 53.17 -20.84 -13.31
C ARG A 199 52.93 -22.35 -13.34
N ARG A 200 52.45 -22.88 -14.47
CA ARG A 200 52.47 -24.32 -14.75
C ARG A 200 53.94 -24.78 -14.78
N ARG A 201 54.32 -25.69 -13.89
CA ARG A 201 55.57 -26.45 -14.04
C ARG A 201 55.38 -27.38 -15.24
N LEU A 202 56.24 -27.22 -16.24
CA LEU A 202 56.40 -28.19 -17.32
C LEU A 202 57.23 -29.36 -16.76
N THR A 203 56.64 -30.55 -16.73
CA THR A 203 57.36 -31.81 -16.55
C THR A 203 57.96 -32.23 -17.89
N PRO A 204 59.26 -32.55 -17.98
CA PRO A 204 59.82 -33.15 -19.20
C PRO A 204 59.60 -34.67 -19.20
N PRO A 205 59.34 -35.32 -20.35
CA PRO A 205 59.41 -36.77 -20.49
C PRO A 205 60.81 -37.25 -20.98
N PRO A 206 61.11 -38.56 -20.84
CA PRO A 206 62.44 -39.07 -20.50
C PRO A 206 63.30 -39.47 -21.71
N ALA A 207 64.55 -39.83 -21.42
CA ALA A 207 65.60 -40.25 -22.37
C ALA A 207 65.25 -41.52 -23.17
#